data_AF-A0A841KUV7-F1
#
_entry.id   AF-A0A841KUV7-F1
#
_cell.length_a   1.000
_cell.length_b   1.000
_cell.length_c   1.000
_cell.angle_alpha   90.00
_cell.angle_beta   90.00
_cell.angle_gamma   90.00
#
_symmetry.space_group_name_H-M   'P 1'
#
loop_
_entity.id
_entity.type
_entity.pdbx_description
1 polymer ?
#
loop_
_entity_poly.entity_id
_entity_poly.type
_entity_poly.pdbx_seq_one_letter_code
_entity_poly.pdbx_strand_id
1 'polypeptide(L)'
;MKKFRETLIVIAICTLIFLIVPYIRVEILTWQHGSEFATLYRLTNMIDGIDYFKVMDYSDTSARVYYVGNNRVTGSLLRFIRKDGQWVLERWDTVWSRTGSADDFIWPYYR
;
A
#
# COMPACT_ATOMS: atom_id res chain seq x y z
N MET A 1 37.64 3.32 -19.62
CA MET A 1 36.97 4.07 -18.52
C MET A 1 35.66 4.73 -18.93
N LYS A 2 35.56 5.46 -20.07
CA LYS A 2 34.30 6.08 -20.54
C LYS A 2 33.12 5.10 -20.67
N LYS A 3 33.32 3.98 -21.38
CA LYS A 3 32.30 2.93 -21.53
C LYS A 3 31.84 2.32 -20.21
N PHE A 4 32.76 2.12 -19.26
CA PHE A 4 32.44 1.61 -17.92
C PHE A 4 31.58 2.60 -17.10
N ARG A 5 31.89 3.90 -17.19
CA ARG A 5 31.08 4.95 -16.56
C ARG A 5 29.67 5.03 -17.17
N GLU A 6 29.54 4.94 -18.49
CA GLU A 6 28.26 4.93 -19.18
C GLU A 6 27.40 3.72 -18.78
N THR A 7 28.01 2.53 -18.70
CA THR A 7 27.33 1.32 -18.21
C THR A 7 26.85 1.46 -16.76
N LEU A 8 27.66 2.02 -15.87
CA LEU A 8 27.25 2.29 -14.48
C LEU A 8 26.07 3.26 -14.39
N ILE A 9 26.06 4.31 -15.23
CA ILE A 9 24.94 5.26 -15.29
C ILE A 9 23.66 4.56 -15.74
N VAL A 10 23.73 3.72 -16.78
CA VAL A 10 22.56 2.95 -17.23
C VAL A 10 22.03 2.01 -16.14
N ILE A 11 22.92 1.29 -15.45
CA ILE A 11 22.53 0.40 -14.33
C ILE A 11 21.88 1.20 -13.20
N ALA A 12 22.43 2.36 -12.85
CA ALA A 12 21.86 3.24 -11.82
C ALA A 12 20.45 3.73 -12.22
N ILE A 13 20.26 4.12 -13.49
CA ILE A 13 18.95 4.55 -14.01
C ILE A 13 17.96 3.39 -14.00
N CYS A 14 18.34 2.21 -14.47
CA CYS A 14 17.47 1.03 -14.46
C CYS A 14 17.04 0.67 -13.03
N THR A 15 17.98 0.71 -12.07
CA THR A 15 17.69 0.50 -10.65
C THR A 15 16.71 1.55 -10.13
N LEU A 16 16.92 2.83 -10.48
CA LEU A 16 16.03 3.92 -10.05
C LEU A 16 14.62 3.76 -10.62
N ILE A 17 14.49 3.41 -11.91
CA ILE A 17 13.19 3.16 -12.55
C ILE A 17 12.48 1.99 -11.85
N PHE A 18 13.19 0.89 -11.61
CA PHE A 18 12.65 -0.28 -10.91
C PHE A 18 12.10 0.08 -9.52
N LEU A 19 12.77 1.00 -8.82
CA LEU A 19 12.31 1.47 -7.50
C LEU A 19 11.10 2.41 -7.58
N ILE A 20 10.97 3.25 -8.62
CA ILE A 20 9.92 4.28 -8.71
C ILE A 20 8.60 3.72 -9.28
N VAL A 21 8.67 2.82 -10.26
CA VAL A 21 7.49 2.24 -10.94
C VAL A 21 6.41 1.75 -9.97
N PRO A 22 6.70 0.98 -8.90
CA PRO A 22 5.65 0.48 -8.02
C PRO A 22 4.97 1.60 -7.20
N TYR A 23 5.69 2.69 -6.89
CA TYR A 23 5.09 3.86 -6.22
C TYR A 23 4.09 4.56 -7.14
N ILE A 24 4.47 4.76 -8.42
CA ILE A 24 3.57 5.35 -9.42
C ILE A 24 2.31 4.48 -9.60
N ARG A 25 2.48 3.15 -9.69
CA ARG A 25 1.36 2.21 -9.81
C ARG A 25 0.36 2.37 -8.66
N VAL A 26 0.83 2.47 -7.43
CA VAL A 26 -0.04 2.64 -6.26
C VAL A 26 -0.75 3.99 -6.25
N GLU A 27 -0.09 5.07 -6.66
CA GLU A 27 -0.77 6.37 -6.81
C GLU A 27 -1.89 6.30 -7.86
N ILE A 28 -1.65 5.65 -8.99
CA ILE A 28 -2.66 5.45 -10.04
C ILE A 28 -3.83 4.62 -9.51
N LEU A 29 -3.56 3.49 -8.84
CA LEU A 29 -4.61 2.64 -8.28
C LEU A 29 -5.42 3.37 -7.21
N THR A 30 -4.75 4.16 -6.37
CA THR A 30 -5.41 4.96 -5.33
C THR A 30 -6.29 6.04 -5.96
N TRP A 31 -5.84 6.67 -7.05
CA TRP A 31 -6.64 7.65 -7.77
C TRP A 31 -7.86 7.02 -8.46
N GLN A 32 -7.70 5.83 -9.07
CA GLN A 32 -8.77 5.14 -9.79
C GLN A 32 -9.84 4.52 -8.88
N HIS A 33 -9.41 3.86 -7.80
CA HIS A 33 -10.29 3.01 -6.98
C HIS A 33 -10.43 3.49 -5.54
N GLY A 34 -9.72 4.56 -5.14
CA GLY A 34 -9.67 4.97 -3.74
C GLY A 34 -11.03 5.36 -3.16
N SER A 35 -11.95 5.85 -3.98
CA SER A 35 -13.31 6.19 -3.54
C SER A 35 -14.06 4.98 -2.96
N GLU A 36 -13.78 3.76 -3.45
CA GLU A 36 -14.40 2.52 -2.96
C GLU A 36 -13.91 2.16 -1.54
N PHE A 37 -12.69 2.56 -1.18
CA PHE A 37 -12.00 2.13 0.04
C PHE A 37 -11.87 3.23 1.10
N ALA A 38 -12.24 4.48 0.78
CA ALA A 38 -12.05 5.63 1.66
C ALA A 38 -12.69 5.47 3.05
N THR A 39 -13.77 4.69 3.17
CA THR A 39 -14.50 4.47 4.42
C THR A 39 -14.47 3.03 4.93
N LEU A 40 -13.96 2.08 4.15
CA LEU A 40 -14.03 0.65 4.47
C LEU A 40 -13.16 0.25 5.67
N TYR A 41 -12.18 1.07 6.06
CA TYR A 41 -11.45 0.88 7.32
C TYR A 41 -12.39 0.83 8.53
N ARG A 42 -13.55 1.50 8.47
CA ARG A 42 -14.55 1.51 9.55
C ARG A 42 -15.19 0.15 9.80
N LEU A 43 -15.20 -0.75 8.82
CA LEU A 43 -15.68 -2.13 8.99
C LEU A 43 -14.92 -2.88 10.08
N THR A 44 -13.71 -2.43 10.40
CA THR A 44 -12.89 -3.02 11.44
C THR A 44 -13.29 -2.65 12.86
N ASN A 45 -14.03 -1.56 13.07
CA ASN A 45 -14.32 -0.94 14.37
C ASN A 45 -13.10 -0.63 15.27
N MET A 46 -11.87 -0.82 14.79
CA MET A 46 -10.64 -0.66 15.58
C MET A 46 -9.74 0.47 15.06
N ILE A 47 -9.97 0.95 13.84
CA ILE A 47 -9.26 2.11 13.28
C ILE A 47 -10.11 3.36 13.52
N ASP A 48 -9.72 4.16 14.52
CA ASP A 48 -10.38 5.41 14.88
C ASP A 48 -9.90 6.58 13.99
N GLY A 49 -10.22 6.45 12.70
CA GLY A 49 -9.84 7.39 11.65
C GLY A 49 -8.46 7.15 11.04
N ILE A 50 -8.24 7.76 9.88
CA ILE A 50 -7.05 7.57 9.05
C ILE A 50 -6.48 8.92 8.63
N ASP A 51 -5.15 9.03 8.59
CA ASP A 51 -4.44 10.17 7.99
C ASP A 51 -4.45 10.08 6.46
N TYR A 52 -4.16 8.87 5.94
CA TYR A 52 -4.22 8.56 4.52
C TYR A 52 -4.33 7.05 4.29
N PHE A 53 -4.62 6.67 3.05
CA PHE A 53 -4.57 5.29 2.61
C PHE A 53 -4.02 5.18 1.19
N LYS A 54 -3.61 3.97 0.81
CA LYS A 54 -3.11 3.63 -0.53
C LYS A 54 -3.67 2.29 -0.98
N VAL A 55 -4.18 2.23 -2.20
CA VAL A 55 -4.61 0.99 -2.85
C VAL A 55 -3.37 0.32 -3.42
N MET A 56 -2.93 -0.75 -2.76
CA MET A 56 -1.68 -1.47 -3.05
C MET A 56 -1.87 -2.42 -4.23
N ASP A 57 -3.01 -3.11 -4.26
CA ASP A 57 -3.44 -3.94 -5.37
C ASP A 57 -4.95 -3.87 -5.52
N TYR A 58 -5.38 -4.08 -6.76
CA TYR A 58 -6.78 -4.12 -7.12
C TYR A 58 -7.02 -5.17 -8.21
N SER A 59 -8.09 -5.93 -8.05
CA SER A 59 -8.74 -6.75 -9.07
C SER A 59 -10.25 -6.69 -8.86
N ASP A 60 -11.03 -7.17 -9.84
CA ASP A 60 -12.50 -7.17 -9.72
C ASP A 60 -13.03 -8.00 -8.54
N THR A 61 -12.21 -8.91 -8.01
CA THR A 61 -12.56 -9.85 -6.93
C THR A 61 -11.86 -9.56 -5.60
N SER A 62 -10.75 -8.83 -5.59
CA SER A 62 -9.95 -8.60 -4.38
C SER A 62 -9.17 -7.30 -4.44
N ALA A 63 -8.95 -6.66 -3.30
CA ALA A 63 -8.09 -5.48 -3.18
C ALA A 63 -7.25 -5.54 -1.92
N ARG A 64 -6.05 -4.96 -1.97
CA ARG A 64 -5.20 -4.74 -0.80
C ARG A 64 -5.05 -3.25 -0.58
N VAL A 65 -5.38 -2.77 0.61
CA VAL A 65 -5.36 -1.35 0.94
C VAL A 65 -4.56 -1.14 2.20
N TYR A 66 -3.57 -0.27 2.11
CA TYR A 66 -2.75 0.14 3.23
C TYR A 66 -3.34 1.41 3.84
N TYR A 67 -3.69 1.35 5.13
CA TYR A 67 -4.21 2.48 5.89
C TYR A 67 -3.18 2.91 6.93
N VAL A 68 -3.02 4.23 7.06
CA VAL A 68 -2.29 4.84 8.16
C VAL A 68 -3.30 5.46 9.11
N GLY A 69 -3.33 4.95 10.34
CA GLY A 69 -4.20 5.47 11.40
C GLY A 69 -3.85 6.91 11.75
N ASN A 70 -4.83 7.62 12.31
CA ASN A 70 -4.69 9.02 12.74
C ASN A 70 -3.42 9.27 13.55
N ASN A 71 -2.79 10.44 13.36
CA ASN A 71 -1.53 10.81 14.00
C ASN A 71 -0.36 9.86 13.70
N ARG A 72 -0.46 9.08 12.61
CA ARG A 72 0.52 8.08 12.17
C ARG A 72 0.93 7.12 13.31
N VAL A 73 -0.04 6.67 14.09
CA VAL A 73 0.20 5.76 15.21
C VAL A 73 0.28 4.30 14.78
N THR A 74 -0.38 3.94 13.67
CA THR A 74 -0.42 2.58 13.13
C THR A 74 -0.38 2.58 11.61
N GLY A 75 0.21 1.52 11.04
CA GLY A 75 0.10 1.17 9.63
C GLY A 75 -0.51 -0.21 9.50
N SER A 76 -1.63 -0.35 8.78
CA SER A 76 -2.34 -1.61 8.62
C SER A 76 -2.60 -1.92 7.16
N LEU A 77 -2.32 -3.15 6.74
CA LEU A 77 -2.63 -3.67 5.42
C LEU A 77 -3.90 -4.53 5.51
N LEU A 78 -4.97 -4.05 4.89
CA LEU A 78 -6.28 -4.70 4.88
C LEU A 78 -6.50 -5.33 3.51
N ARG A 79 -6.93 -6.59 3.50
CA ARG A 79 -7.33 -7.30 2.29
C ARG A 79 -8.85 -7.40 2.26
N PHE A 80 -9.43 -6.93 1.16
CA PHE A 80 -10.85 -7.00 0.88
C PHE A 80 -11.10 -7.98 -0.26
N ILE A 81 -12.22 -8.69 -0.18
CA ILE A 81 -12.73 -9.54 -1.25
C ILE A 81 -14.13 -9.09 -1.62
N ARG A 82 -14.49 -9.23 -2.90
CA ARG A 82 -15.80 -8.89 -3.39
C ARG A 82 -16.74 -10.08 -3.23
N LYS A 83 -17.77 -9.94 -2.40
CA LYS A 83 -18.85 -10.92 -2.19
C LYS A 83 -20.18 -10.23 -2.46
N ASP A 84 -20.99 -10.82 -3.34
CA ASP A 84 -22.32 -10.30 -3.70
C ASP A 84 -22.32 -8.81 -4.12
N GLY A 85 -21.27 -8.41 -4.84
CA GLY A 85 -21.07 -7.03 -5.32
C GLY A 85 -20.49 -6.06 -4.29
N GLN A 86 -20.35 -6.45 -3.02
CA GLN A 86 -19.83 -5.62 -1.94
C GLN A 86 -18.43 -6.03 -1.49
N TRP A 87 -17.65 -5.05 -1.04
CA TRP A 87 -16.33 -5.29 -0.45
C TRP A 87 -16.47 -5.76 1.01
N VAL A 88 -15.88 -6.92 1.31
CA VAL A 88 -15.86 -7.51 2.65
C VAL A 88 -14.42 -7.68 3.09
N LEU A 89 -14.12 -7.34 4.35
CA LEU A 89 -12.81 -7.56 4.93
C LEU A 89 -12.53 -9.06 5.04
N GLU A 90 -11.45 -9.51 4.42
CA GLU A 90 -10.98 -10.90 4.49
C GLU A 90 -9.86 -11.05 5.51
N ARG A 91 -8.90 -10.12 5.50
CA ARG A 91 -7.71 -10.20 6.35
C ARG A 91 -7.23 -8.82 6.77
N TRP A 92 -6.71 -8.76 7.99
CA TRP A 92 -6.01 -7.60 8.54
C TRP A 92 -4.60 -8.03 8.91
N ASP A 93 -3.60 -7.35 8.38
CA ASP A 93 -2.21 -7.43 8.85
C ASP A 93 -1.75 -6.06 9.39
N THR A 94 -1.41 -5.99 10.68
CA THR A 94 -0.82 -4.77 11.26
C THR A 94 0.65 -4.75 10.93
N VAL A 95 1.06 -3.76 10.13
CA VAL A 95 2.43 -3.63 9.66
C VAL A 95 3.30 -3.03 10.75
N TRP A 96 2.89 -1.92 11.34
CA TRP A 96 3.63 -1.32 12.45
C TRP A 96 2.68 -0.57 13.37
N SER A 97 3.08 -0.44 14.64
CA SER A 97 2.35 0.33 15.64
C SER A 97 3.32 1.03 16.59
N ARG A 98 3.05 2.31 16.88
CA ARG A 98 3.79 3.08 17.89
C ARG A 98 3.31 2.84 19.32
N THR A 99 2.10 2.31 19.48
CA THR A 99 1.43 2.11 20.78
C THR A 99 1.30 0.64 21.17
N GLY A 100 1.71 -0.29 20.30
CA GLY A 100 1.69 -1.73 20.54
C GLY A 100 3.05 -2.37 20.30
N SER A 101 3.08 -3.71 20.29
CA SER A 101 4.28 -4.53 20.05
C SER A 101 4.46 -5.00 18.60
N ALA A 102 3.60 -4.54 17.68
CA ALA A 102 3.68 -4.90 16.27
C ALA A 102 4.76 -4.06 15.57
N ASP A 103 5.82 -4.72 15.14
CA ASP A 103 6.94 -4.15 14.38
C ASP A 103 7.24 -5.10 13.20
N ASP A 104 6.46 -4.94 12.13
CA ASP A 104 6.66 -5.64 10.87
C ASP A 104 7.20 -4.67 9.82
N PHE A 105 8.08 -5.17 8.96
CA PHE A 105 8.81 -4.37 7.98
C PHE A 105 8.42 -4.78 6.56
N ILE A 106 7.65 -3.92 5.87
CA ILE A 106 7.35 -4.15 4.45
C ILE A 106 8.43 -3.48 3.60
N TRP A 107 9.24 -4.29 2.92
CA TRP A 107 10.15 -3.83 1.87
C TRP A 107 10.20 -4.79 0.67
N PRO A 108 10.11 -4.28 -0.58
CA PRO A 108 9.68 -2.93 -0.94
C PRO A 108 8.22 -2.71 -0.52
N TYR A 109 7.89 -1.47 -0.12
CA TYR A 109 6.54 -1.13 0.37
C TYR A 109 5.44 -1.42 -0.67
N TYR A 110 5.81 -1.35 -1.94
CA TYR A 110 4.92 -1.47 -3.09
C TYR A 110 5.45 -2.59 -3.99
N ARG A 111 4.66 -3.66 -4.20
CA ARG A 111 4.99 -4.79 -5.09
C ARG A 111 3.98 -4.86 -6.23
#